data_AF-A0A7K2S5R6-F1
#
_entry.id   AF-A0A7K2S5R6-F1
#
_cell.length_a   1.000
_cell.length_b   1.000
_cell.length_c   1.000
_cell.angle_alpha   90.00
_cell.angle_beta   90.00
_cell.angle_gamma   90.00
#
_symmetry.space_group_name_H-M   'P 1'
#
loop_
_entity.id
_entity.type
_entity.pdbx_description
1 polymer ?
#
loop_
_entity_poly.entity_id
_entity_poly.type
_entity_poly.pdbx_seq_one_letter_code
_entity_poly.pdbx_strand_id
1 'polypeptide(L)'
;MPSTEATLRLTVAALMHLTGERQAYLAQGLGLSQTSRKQAGTATWTLADVDKLSAHYGIPVGDLLVGVDRAIRCLPARRCAPLPGAAQLTIHP
;
A
#
# COMPACT_ATOMS: atom_id res chain seq x y z
N MET A 1 16.99 -0.31 14.74
CA MET A 1 16.37 -0.46 13.42
C MET A 1 14.94 -0.96 13.62
N PRO A 2 13.93 -0.43 12.91
CA PRO A 2 12.58 -0.97 13.00
C PRO A 2 12.57 -2.44 12.59
N SER A 3 11.70 -3.25 13.21
CA SER A 3 11.48 -4.63 12.78
C SER A 3 11.00 -4.66 11.33
N THR A 4 11.32 -5.71 10.58
CA THR A 4 10.82 -5.94 9.21
C THR A 4 9.31 -5.77 9.12
N GLU A 5 8.58 -6.24 10.13
CA GLU A 5 7.13 -6.10 10.18
C GLU A 5 6.69 -4.64 10.41
N ALA A 6 7.44 -3.87 11.21
CA ALA A 6 7.18 -2.45 11.36
C ALA A 6 7.43 -1.68 10.05
N THR A 7 8.49 -2.01 9.31
CA THR A 7 8.76 -1.47 7.98
C THR A 7 7.66 -1.82 6.99
N LEU A 8 7.18 -3.07 7.01
CA LEU A 8 6.08 -3.51 6.16
C LEU A 8 4.78 -2.73 6.47
N ARG A 9 4.43 -2.54 7.74
CA ARG A 9 3.24 -1.75 8.13
C ARG A 9 3.34 -0.31 7.63
N LEU A 10 4.48 0.35 7.81
CA LEU A 10 4.72 1.70 7.30
C LEU A 10 4.59 1.76 5.78
N THR A 11 5.15 0.78 5.08
CA THR A 11 5.09 0.69 3.61
C THR A 11 3.65 0.51 3.13
N VAL A 12 2.90 -0.41 3.73
CA VAL A 12 1.49 -0.62 3.37
C VAL A 12 0.63 0.60 3.69
N ALA A 13 0.85 1.27 4.82
CA ALA A 13 0.14 2.50 5.17
C ALA A 13 0.40 3.62 4.15
N ALA A 14 1.65 3.79 3.72
CA ALA A 14 2.00 4.76 2.69
C ALA A 14 1.38 4.42 1.32
N LEU A 15 1.40 3.14 0.93
CA LEU A 15 0.77 2.68 -0.31
C LEU A 15 -0.74 2.94 -0.29
N MET A 16 -1.42 2.61 0.81
CA MET A 16 -2.84 2.90 0.98
C MET A 16 -3.16 4.39 0.87
N HIS A 17 -2.32 5.25 1.45
CA HIS A 17 -2.48 6.70 1.35
C HIS A 17 -2.31 7.18 -0.11
N LEU A 18 -1.30 6.67 -0.81
CA LEU A 18 -0.99 7.05 -2.19
C LEU A 18 -2.03 6.54 -3.20
N THR A 19 -2.59 5.35 -2.98
CA THR A 19 -3.65 4.79 -3.82
C THR A 19 -5.05 5.29 -3.43
N GLY A 20 -5.19 5.96 -2.28
CA GLY A 20 -6.49 6.33 -1.70
C GLY A 20 -7.30 5.12 -1.21
N GLU A 21 -6.67 3.96 -1.04
CA GLU A 21 -7.33 2.71 -0.67
C GLU A 21 -7.61 2.62 0.83
N ARG A 22 -8.82 2.17 1.20
CA ARG A 22 -9.20 1.95 2.61
C ARG A 22 -8.82 0.55 3.07
N GLN A 23 -8.62 0.37 4.38
CA GLN A 23 -8.26 -0.92 4.98
C GLN A 23 -9.22 -2.06 4.59
N ALA A 24 -10.51 -1.75 4.44
CA ALA A 24 -11.53 -2.71 4.03
C ALA A 24 -11.35 -3.23 2.59
N TYR A 25 -11.00 -2.35 1.64
CA TYR A 25 -10.74 -2.74 0.25
C TYR A 25 -9.46 -3.57 0.15
N LEU A 26 -8.42 -3.17 0.88
CA LEU A 26 -7.20 -3.94 0.96
C LEU A 26 -7.48 -5.33 1.56
N ALA A 27 -8.26 -5.41 2.63
CA ALA A 27 -8.63 -6.69 3.23
C ALA A 27 -9.36 -7.59 2.22
N GLN A 28 -10.30 -7.04 1.45
CA GLN A 28 -10.99 -7.74 0.39
C GLN A 28 -10.02 -8.24 -0.71
N GLY A 29 -9.08 -7.41 -1.16
CA GLY A 29 -8.06 -7.78 -2.15
C GLY A 29 -7.13 -8.91 -1.69
N LEU A 30 -6.87 -9.00 -0.38
CA LEU A 30 -6.08 -10.10 0.20
C LEU A 30 -6.92 -11.34 0.58
N GLY A 31 -8.25 -11.28 0.46
CA GLY A 31 -9.14 -12.32 0.97
C GLY A 31 -9.09 -12.46 2.50
N LEU A 32 -8.85 -11.35 3.20
CA LEU A 32 -8.85 -11.26 4.66
C LEU A 32 -10.12 -10.56 5.15
N SER A 33 -10.61 -10.90 6.33
CA SER A 33 -11.76 -10.19 6.90
C SER A 33 -11.41 -8.75 7.31
N GLN A 34 -10.23 -8.54 7.90
CA GLN A 34 -9.77 -7.21 8.32
C GLN A 34 -8.24 -7.11 8.33
N THR A 35 -7.70 -6.00 7.83
CA THR A 35 -6.25 -5.66 7.89
C THR A 35 -5.91 -4.74 9.06
N SER A 36 -6.91 -4.17 9.75
CA SER A 36 -6.72 -3.22 10.86
C SER A 36 -5.81 -3.75 11.97
N ARG A 37 -6.06 -4.98 12.45
CA ARG A 37 -5.21 -5.62 13.48
C ARG A 37 -3.75 -5.81 13.04
N LYS A 38 -3.55 -6.16 11.76
CA LYS A 38 -2.21 -6.32 11.17
C LYS A 38 -1.49 -4.97 11.01
N GLN A 39 -2.24 -3.91 10.68
CA GLN A 39 -1.71 -2.54 10.62
C GLN A 39 -1.45 -1.92 12.00
N ALA A 40 -2.25 -2.28 13.00
CA ALA A 40 -2.03 -1.90 14.40
C ALA A 40 -0.89 -2.69 15.08
N GLY A 41 -0.40 -3.75 14.43
CA GLY A 41 0.64 -4.62 14.99
C GLY A 41 0.16 -5.57 16.07
N THR A 42 -1.15 -5.76 16.22
CA THR A 42 -1.77 -6.72 17.16
C THR A 42 -1.97 -8.10 16.54
N ALA A 43 -1.74 -8.25 15.23
CA ALA A 43 -1.69 -9.51 14.52
C ALA A 43 -0.50 -9.52 13.56
N THR A 44 0.09 -10.69 13.33
CA THR A 44 1.29 -10.82 12.50
C THR A 44 0.97 -10.82 11.00
N TRP A 45 1.85 -10.25 10.20
CA TRP A 45 1.90 -10.45 8.75
C TRP A 45 2.56 -11.81 8.44
N THR A 46 1.83 -12.69 7.77
CA THR A 46 2.38 -13.96 7.29
C THR A 46 3.05 -13.75 5.92
N LEU A 47 3.98 -14.63 5.54
CA LEU A 47 4.59 -14.55 4.19
C LEU A 47 3.54 -14.65 3.08
N ALA A 48 2.50 -15.48 3.26
CA ALA A 48 1.38 -15.56 2.33
C ALA A 48 0.61 -14.23 2.20
N ASP A 49 0.50 -13.45 3.29
CA ASP A 49 -0.10 -12.12 3.21
C ASP A 49 0.80 -11.15 2.42
N VAL A 50 2.13 -11.28 2.55
CA VAL A 50 3.10 -10.46 1.80
C VAL A 50 3.08 -10.80 0.31
N ASP A 51 2.95 -12.08 -0.05
CA ASP A 51 2.78 -12.51 -1.44
C ASP A 51 1.49 -11.93 -2.05
N LYS A 52 0.41 -11.93 -1.27
CA LYS A 52 -0.86 -11.31 -1.68
C LYS A 52 -0.75 -9.79 -1.81
N LEU A 53 -0.03 -9.11 -0.92
CA LEU A 53 0.26 -7.67 -1.05
C LEU A 53 1.04 -7.38 -2.33
N SER A 54 2.07 -8.19 -2.61
CA SER A 54 2.89 -8.09 -3.81
C SER A 54 2.04 -8.22 -5.08
N ALA A 55 1.18 -9.25 -5.15
CA ALA A 55 0.24 -9.43 -6.25
C ALA A 55 -0.78 -8.28 -6.34
N HIS A 56 -1.35 -7.87 -5.19
CA HIS A 56 -2.34 -6.80 -5.11
C HIS A 56 -1.77 -5.50 -5.65
N TYR A 57 -0.62 -5.03 -5.17
CA TYR A 57 -0.01 -3.76 -5.61
C TYR A 57 0.83 -3.89 -6.89
N GLY A 58 1.17 -5.10 -7.32
CA GLY A 58 2.08 -5.34 -8.45
C GLY A 58 3.50 -4.90 -8.16
N ILE A 59 3.94 -5.04 -6.90
CA ILE A 59 5.28 -4.64 -6.42
C ILE A 59 5.98 -5.90 -5.90
N PRO A 60 7.23 -6.18 -6.30
CA PRO A 60 7.98 -7.33 -5.77
C PRO A 60 8.08 -7.33 -4.24
N VAL A 61 7.99 -8.52 -3.62
CA VAL A 61 8.09 -8.67 -2.15
C VAL A 61 9.34 -7.99 -1.57
N GLY A 62 10.49 -8.13 -2.22
CA GLY A 62 11.73 -7.49 -1.78
C GLY A 62 11.59 -5.96 -1.72
N ASP A 63 10.93 -5.35 -2.71
CA ASP A 63 10.72 -3.91 -2.77
C ASP A 63 9.73 -3.41 -1.71
N LEU A 64 8.76 -4.25 -1.30
CA LEU A 64 7.87 -3.96 -0.18
C LEU A 64 8.61 -3.96 1.17
N LEU A 65 9.61 -4.82 1.33
CA LEU A 65 10.36 -4.97 2.59
C LEU A 65 11.53 -4.00 2.72
N VAL A 66 12.08 -3.51 1.60
CA VAL A 66 13.11 -2.47 1.59
C VAL A 66 12.58 -1.15 2.16
N GLY A 67 11.31 -0.82 1.91
CA GLY A 67 10.62 0.31 2.52
C GLY A 67 9.82 1.17 1.56
N VAL A 68 9.19 2.20 2.12
CA VAL A 68 8.24 3.10 1.47
C VAL A 68 8.76 3.66 0.15
N ASP A 69 9.95 4.25 0.13
CA ASP A 69 10.52 4.88 -1.06
C ASP A 69 10.67 3.92 -2.24
N ARG A 70 11.08 2.68 -1.96
CA ARG A 70 11.27 1.66 -3.00
C ARG A 70 9.92 1.17 -3.51
N ALA A 71 8.98 0.91 -2.61
CA ALA A 71 7.63 0.48 -2.96
C ALA A 71 6.90 1.52 -3.83
N ILE A 72 7.00 2.81 -3.49
CA ILE A 72 6.39 3.89 -4.28
C ILE A 72 6.96 3.95 -5.70
N ARG A 73 8.29 3.78 -5.87
CA ARG A 73 8.92 3.77 -7.20
C ARG A 73 8.47 2.59 -8.07
N CYS A 74 8.12 1.46 -7.46
CA CYS A 74 7.63 0.29 -8.17
C CYS A 74 6.11 0.29 -8.37
N LEU A 75 5.39 1.23 -7.74
CA LEU A 75 3.93 1.30 -7.83
C LEU A 75 3.52 1.71 -9.27
N PRO A 76 2.64 0.94 -9.93
CA PRO A 76 2.16 1.33 -11.25
C PRO A 76 1.41 2.65 -11.21
N ALA A 77 1.76 3.61 -12.09
CA ALA A 77 1.20 4.96 -12.13
C ALA A 77 -0.34 5.01 -12.18
N ARG A 78 -0.97 3.99 -12.79
CA ARG A 78 -2.44 3.81 -12.85
C ARG A 78 -3.12 3.61 -11.49
N ARG A 79 -2.37 3.27 -10.44
CA ARG A 79 -2.89 3.04 -9.08
C ARG A 79 -2.70 4.24 -8.18
N CYS A 80 -1.85 5.20 -8.54
CA CYS A 80 -1.73 6.43 -7.79
C CYS A 80 -3.07 7.17 -7.89
N ALA A 81 -3.64 7.52 -6.74
CA ALA A 81 -4.81 8.38 -6.72
C ALA A 81 -4.44 9.69 -7.46
N PRO A 82 -5.35 10.25 -8.27
CA PRO A 82 -5.15 11.59 -8.81
C PRO A 82 -4.89 12.54 -7.65
N LEU A 83 -3.81 13.32 -7.74
CA LEU A 83 -3.57 14.40 -6.78
C LEU A 83 -4.84 15.25 -6.71
N PRO A 84 -5.47 15.43 -5.51
CA PRO A 84 -6.59 16.33 -5.36
C PRO A 84 -6.09 17.75 -5.66
N GLY A 85 -6.27 18.19 -6.91
CA GLY A 85 -5.77 19.47 -7.40
C GLY A 85 -5.37 19.52 -8.89
N ALA A 86 -5.15 18.39 -9.56
CA ALA A 86 -4.74 18.40 -10.98
C ALA A 86 -5.89 18.65 -11.98
N ALA A 87 -7.13 18.81 -11.51
CA ALA A 87 -8.32 18.86 -12.36
C ALA A 87 -8.84 20.28 -12.69
N GLN A 88 -8.13 21.36 -12.35
CA GLN A 88 -8.66 22.71 -12.62
C GLN A 88 -7.60 23.70 -13.08
N LEU A 89 -7.09 23.49 -14.30
CA LEU A 89 -6.53 24.56 -15.13
C LEU A 89 -7.22 24.54 -16.51
N THR A 90 -8.56 24.55 -16.51
CA THR A 90 -9.30 24.96 -17.70
C THR A 90 -9.28 26.49 -17.74
N ILE A 91 -8.21 27.05 -18.31
CA ILE A 91 -8.18 28.46 -18.68
C ILE A 91 -9.13 28.58 -19.89
N HIS A 92 -10.33 29.09 -19.64
CA HIS A 92 -11.22 29.50 -20.73
C HIS A 92 -10.72 30.85 -21.29
N PRO A 93 -10.66 31.01 -22.63
CA PRO A 93 -10.21 32.24 -23.30
C PRO A 93 -11.19 33.40 -23.15
#